data_AF-A0A7K2LWP6-F1
#
_entry.id   AF-A0A7K2LWP6-F1
#
_cell.length_a   1.000
_cell.length_b   1.000
_cell.length_c   1.000
_cell.angle_alpha   90.00
_cell.angle_beta   90.00
_cell.angle_gamma   90.00
#
_symmetry.space_group_name_H-M   'P 1'
#
loop_
_entity.id
_entity.type
_entity.pdbx_description
1 polymer ?
#
loop_
_entity_poly.entity_id
_entity_poly.type
_entity_poly.pdbx_seq_one_letter_code
_entity_poly.pdbx_strand_id
1 'polypeptide(L)'
;ATGSAGAPDSAGVVYGTFHVTNVSAGSCTVGGAGAVTALAQGAADASKIHVVQHTAGDPATGLPAPAPEAPALVLAPGAAYEVKFAWVPSETCPTGGSGGSDGGTGSGGAETGGPSPDPSPSQGASATDGTTTGTDTGATTQLVTKDGGTDAGSVVVSHTPDGGAPTATATVPDACAGTVYRTEVLPAP
;
A
#
# COMPACT_ATOMS: atom_id res chain seq x y z
N ALA A 1 -16.30 13.73 -1.88
CA ALA A 1 -14.85 13.84 -1.69
C ALA A 1 -14.18 12.85 -2.62
N THR A 2 -13.02 13.20 -3.17
CA THR A 2 -12.19 12.35 -4.02
C THR A 2 -10.77 12.30 -3.47
N GLY A 3 -10.07 11.20 -3.70
CA GLY A 3 -8.67 11.02 -3.31
C GLY A 3 -7.86 10.54 -4.49
N SER A 4 -6.62 11.01 -4.60
CA SER A 4 -5.67 10.57 -5.62
C SER A 4 -4.26 10.45 -5.03
N ALA A 5 -3.48 9.54 -5.60
CA ALA A 5 -2.05 9.40 -5.36
C ALA A 5 -1.34 9.38 -6.73
N GLY A 6 -0.20 10.05 -6.81
CA GLY A 6 0.66 10.07 -7.98
C GLY A 6 1.58 8.85 -8.05
N ALA A 7 2.47 8.85 -9.05
CA ALA A 7 3.59 7.92 -9.09
C ALA A 7 4.67 8.32 -8.06
N PRO A 8 5.47 7.36 -7.56
CA PRO A 8 6.62 7.67 -6.72
C PRO A 8 7.65 8.52 -7.47
N ASP A 9 8.28 9.46 -6.75
CA ASP A 9 9.42 10.21 -7.25
C ASP A 9 10.74 9.41 -7.17
N SER A 10 11.87 10.05 -7.49
CA SER A 10 13.19 9.41 -7.45
C SER A 10 13.63 8.93 -6.06
N ALA A 11 13.02 9.45 -4.99
CA ALA A 11 13.25 9.03 -3.62
C ALA A 11 12.20 8.02 -3.13
N GLY A 12 11.27 7.60 -4.01
CA GLY A 12 10.15 6.71 -3.67
C GLY A 12 9.00 7.42 -2.96
N VAL A 13 9.02 8.76 -2.88
CA VAL A 13 7.96 9.53 -2.21
C VAL A 13 6.73 9.59 -3.10
N VAL A 14 5.57 9.25 -2.56
CA VAL A 14 4.30 9.31 -3.29
C VAL A 14 3.46 10.46 -2.76
N TYR A 15 3.17 11.43 -3.60
CA TYR A 15 2.32 12.58 -3.27
C TYR A 15 0.88 12.31 -3.67
N GLY A 16 -0.05 12.80 -2.86
CA GLY A 16 -1.48 12.67 -3.14
C GLY A 16 -2.28 13.87 -2.65
N THR A 17 -3.54 13.89 -3.05
CA THR A 17 -4.47 14.98 -2.72
C THR A 17 -5.86 14.41 -2.46
N PHE A 18 -6.47 14.88 -1.39
CA PHE A 18 -7.89 14.72 -1.11
C PHE A 18 -8.59 16.03 -1.43
N HIS A 19 -9.64 15.96 -2.24
CA HIS A 19 -10.43 17.11 -2.63
C HIS A 19 -11.87 16.95 -2.10
N VAL A 20 -12.35 17.96 -1.38
CA VAL A 20 -13.67 17.95 -0.74
C VAL A 20 -14.45 19.18 -1.15
N THR A 21 -15.55 18.96 -1.85
CA THR A 21 -16.45 20.01 -2.35
C THR A 21 -17.75 20.03 -1.58
N ASN A 22 -18.24 21.22 -1.24
CA ASN A 22 -19.61 21.39 -0.77
C ASN A 22 -20.57 21.33 -1.97
N VAL A 23 -21.21 20.18 -2.16
CA VAL A 23 -22.19 19.96 -3.24
C VAL A 23 -23.63 20.33 -2.85
N SER A 24 -23.83 20.89 -1.65
CA SER A 24 -25.15 21.30 -1.17
C SER A 24 -25.53 22.71 -1.66
N ALA A 25 -26.80 23.07 -1.49
CA ALA A 25 -27.30 24.43 -1.77
C ALA A 25 -27.03 25.43 -0.62
N GLY A 26 -26.49 24.98 0.51
CA GLY A 26 -26.20 25.80 1.69
C GLY A 26 -24.69 25.88 1.98
N SER A 27 -24.29 26.79 2.87
CA SER A 27 -22.90 26.81 3.35
C SER A 27 -22.67 25.69 4.37
N CYS A 28 -21.49 25.06 4.35
CA CYS A 28 -21.07 24.12 5.39
C CYS A 28 -19.82 24.65 6.10
N THR A 29 -19.68 24.32 7.39
CA THR A 29 -18.49 24.68 8.17
C THR A 29 -17.69 23.43 8.44
N VAL A 30 -16.39 23.49 8.20
CA VAL A 30 -15.41 22.44 8.50
C VAL A 30 -14.51 22.96 9.63
N GLY A 31 -14.37 22.18 10.71
CA GLY A 31 -13.67 22.59 11.93
C GLY A 31 -12.14 22.60 11.81
N GLY A 32 -11.59 22.03 10.74
CA GLY A 32 -10.16 21.77 10.57
C GLY A 32 -9.92 20.75 9.45
N ALA A 33 -8.73 20.17 9.43
CA ALA A 33 -8.33 19.23 8.37
C ALA A 33 -9.04 17.88 8.42
N GLY A 34 -9.81 17.56 9.45
CA GLY A 34 -10.35 16.22 9.62
C GLY A 34 -9.29 15.21 10.05
N ALA A 35 -9.65 13.93 9.95
CA ALA A 35 -8.74 12.82 10.22
C ALA A 35 -8.11 12.31 8.93
N VAL A 36 -6.78 12.15 8.94
CA VAL A 36 -6.05 11.36 7.94
C VAL A 36 -5.56 10.09 8.62
N THR A 37 -5.85 8.94 8.03
CA THR A 37 -5.44 7.63 8.55
C THR A 37 -4.77 6.81 7.45
N ALA A 38 -3.85 5.92 7.84
CA ALA A 38 -3.20 4.99 6.93
C ALA A 38 -3.52 3.55 7.34
N LEU A 39 -3.90 2.72 6.35
CA LEU A 39 -4.18 1.30 6.54
C LEU A 39 -3.18 0.48 5.71
N ALA A 40 -2.40 -0.35 6.41
CA ALA A 40 -1.49 -1.31 5.80
C ALA A 40 -2.24 -2.44 5.08
N GLN A 41 -1.77 -2.85 3.91
CA GLN A 41 -2.29 -3.96 3.12
C GLN A 41 -1.16 -4.84 2.58
N GLY A 42 -1.47 -6.12 2.32
CA GLY A 42 -0.49 -7.07 1.81
C GLY A 42 0.70 -7.26 2.77
N ALA A 43 1.93 -7.15 2.24
CA ALA A 43 3.17 -7.22 3.00
C ALA A 43 3.48 -6.01 3.90
N ALA A 44 2.62 -4.98 3.94
CA ALA A 44 2.90 -3.76 4.69
C ALA A 44 2.76 -3.97 6.21
N ASP A 45 3.67 -3.38 6.98
CA ASP A 45 3.69 -3.48 8.44
C ASP A 45 3.03 -2.26 9.08
N ALA A 46 1.82 -2.45 9.59
CA ALA A 46 1.05 -1.39 10.26
C ALA A 46 1.78 -0.77 11.46
N SER A 47 2.68 -1.50 12.13
CA SER A 47 3.43 -0.99 13.28
C SER A 47 4.54 0.00 12.88
N LYS A 48 4.95 -0.02 11.61
CA LYS A 48 5.96 0.87 11.02
C LYS A 48 5.35 1.94 10.11
N ILE A 49 4.03 2.10 10.15
CA ILE A 49 3.30 3.12 9.39
C ILE A 49 2.84 4.19 10.36
N HIS A 50 3.24 5.42 10.09
CA HIS A 50 2.86 6.58 10.89
C HIS A 50 2.14 7.62 10.03
N VAL A 51 1.27 8.40 10.66
CA VAL A 51 0.67 9.59 10.07
C VAL A 51 1.03 10.77 10.95
N VAL A 52 1.63 11.79 10.37
CA VAL A 52 2.10 12.98 11.09
C VAL A 52 1.76 14.26 10.33
N GLN A 53 1.77 15.37 11.05
CA GLN A 53 1.62 16.69 10.45
C GLN A 53 2.86 17.08 9.65
N HIS A 54 2.64 17.68 8.47
CA HIS A 54 3.72 18.29 7.69
C HIS A 54 4.28 19.52 8.43
N THR A 55 5.60 19.59 8.56
CA THR A 55 6.33 20.67 9.22
C THR A 55 7.53 21.09 8.39
N ALA A 56 8.01 22.32 8.62
CA ALA A 56 9.13 22.85 7.87
C ALA A 56 10.40 22.02 8.15
N GLY A 57 11.03 21.51 7.10
CA GLY A 57 12.26 20.71 7.17
C GLY A 57 12.04 19.20 7.22
N ASP A 58 10.80 18.73 7.14
CA ASP A 58 10.50 17.30 6.99
C ASP A 58 10.81 16.80 5.55
N PRO A 59 10.87 15.48 5.33
CA PRO A 59 11.27 14.92 4.03
C PRO A 59 10.20 15.07 2.94
N ALA A 60 8.99 15.54 3.24
CA ALA A 60 7.92 15.75 2.28
C ALA A 60 8.05 17.10 1.55
N THR A 61 9.20 17.34 0.92
CA THR A 61 9.57 18.65 0.36
C THR A 61 8.69 19.12 -0.81
N GLY A 62 7.92 18.22 -1.42
CA GLY A 62 6.95 18.55 -2.47
C GLY A 62 5.61 19.08 -1.93
N LEU A 63 5.36 19.03 -0.62
CA LEU A 63 4.17 19.61 -0.03
C LEU A 63 4.28 21.14 0.08
N PRO A 64 3.16 21.88 -0.02
CA PRO A 64 3.14 23.31 0.27
C PRO A 64 3.64 23.60 1.69
N ALA A 65 4.29 24.76 1.87
CA ALA A 65 4.81 25.17 3.17
C ALA A 65 3.71 25.11 4.25
N PRO A 66 4.02 24.60 5.46
CA PRO A 66 3.04 24.52 6.54
C PRO A 66 2.48 25.91 6.86
N ALA A 67 1.16 25.99 6.92
CA ALA A 67 0.44 27.18 7.36
C ALA A 67 -0.21 26.91 8.72
N PRO A 68 -0.49 27.96 9.53
CA PRO A 68 -1.33 27.80 10.71
C PRO A 68 -2.69 27.21 10.32
N GLU A 69 -3.17 26.23 11.07
CA GLU A 69 -4.50 25.67 10.84
C GLU A 69 -5.57 26.76 11.04
N ALA A 70 -6.47 26.90 10.05
CA ALA A 70 -7.57 27.84 10.16
C ALA A 70 -8.60 27.29 11.17
N PRO A 71 -9.10 28.10 12.12
CA PRO A 71 -9.97 27.61 13.20
C PRO A 71 -11.35 27.14 12.73
N ALA A 72 -11.77 27.54 11.52
CA ALA A 72 -12.92 27.02 10.81
C ALA A 72 -12.87 27.46 9.35
N LEU A 73 -13.24 26.58 8.42
CA LEU A 73 -13.45 26.91 7.02
C LEU A 73 -14.94 26.85 6.67
N VAL A 74 -15.48 27.96 6.17
CA VAL A 74 -16.85 28.00 5.65
C VAL A 74 -16.81 27.79 4.14
N LEU A 75 -17.39 26.70 3.67
CA LEU A 75 -17.54 26.40 2.24
C LEU A 75 -18.92 26.85 1.77
N ALA A 76 -18.97 27.82 0.87
CA ALA A 76 -20.17 28.14 0.12
C ALA A 76 -20.60 26.96 -0.81
N PRO A 77 -21.83 26.95 -1.34
CA PRO A 77 -22.22 26.01 -2.39
C PRO A 77 -21.21 26.01 -3.55
N GLY A 78 -20.68 24.84 -3.89
CA GLY A 78 -19.68 24.64 -4.93
C GLY A 78 -18.23 24.93 -4.52
N ALA A 79 -17.98 25.55 -3.35
CA ALA A 79 -16.63 25.76 -2.85
C ALA A 79 -16.00 24.44 -2.38
N ALA A 80 -14.67 24.37 -2.43
CA ALA A 80 -13.92 23.19 -2.06
C ALA A 80 -12.66 23.52 -1.25
N TYR A 81 -12.11 22.49 -0.63
CA TYR A 81 -10.79 22.51 -0.03
C TYR A 81 -10.02 21.24 -0.39
N GLU A 82 -8.71 21.31 -0.17
CA GLU A 82 -7.80 20.19 -0.36
C GLU A 82 -7.05 19.86 0.92
N VAL A 83 -6.73 18.59 1.10
CA VAL A 83 -5.71 18.12 2.04
C VAL A 83 -4.70 17.33 1.22
N LYS A 84 -3.44 17.74 1.26
CA LYS A 84 -2.36 17.06 0.54
C LYS A 84 -1.59 16.16 1.47
N PHE A 85 -1.06 15.07 0.94
CA PHE A 85 -0.21 14.17 1.70
C PHE A 85 0.99 13.71 0.88
N ALA A 86 2.02 13.27 1.58
CA ALA A 86 3.19 12.61 1.02
C ALA A 86 3.48 11.35 1.83
N TRP A 87 3.56 10.22 1.16
CA TRP A 87 4.12 8.99 1.71
C TRP A 87 5.62 9.00 1.50
N VAL A 88 6.38 8.97 2.60
CA VAL A 88 7.84 8.84 2.58
C VAL A 88 8.21 7.45 3.10
N PRO A 89 8.79 6.58 2.25
CA PRO A 89 9.19 5.24 2.66
C PRO A 89 10.38 5.31 3.62
N SER A 90 10.37 4.47 4.66
CA SER A 90 11.52 4.29 5.56
C SER A 90 12.29 3.00 5.30
N GLU A 91 11.62 2.03 4.66
CA GLU A 91 12.20 0.76 4.23
C GLU A 91 11.57 0.38 2.90
N THR A 92 12.32 -0.32 2.05
CA THR A 92 11.78 -0.91 0.82
C THR A 92 10.95 -2.15 1.16
N CYS A 93 9.90 -2.39 0.39
CA CYS A 93 9.18 -3.65 0.49
C CYS A 93 10.10 -4.85 0.29
N PRO A 94 9.95 -5.94 1.07
CA PRO A 94 10.62 -7.18 0.76
C PRO A 94 10.29 -7.56 -0.69
N THR A 95 11.31 -7.67 -1.53
CA THR A 95 11.17 -8.31 -2.83
C THR A 95 10.91 -9.77 -2.55
N GLY A 96 9.63 -10.17 -2.47
CA GLY A 96 9.25 -11.57 -2.32
C GLY A 96 10.06 -12.39 -3.31
N GLY A 97 10.77 -13.40 -2.82
CA GLY A 97 11.77 -14.19 -3.55
C GLY A 97 11.26 -14.70 -4.88
N SER A 98 11.35 -13.86 -5.89
CA SER A 98 11.18 -14.17 -7.29
C SER A 98 12.61 -14.17 -7.79
N GLY A 99 13.14 -15.37 -8.04
CA GLY A 99 14.46 -15.55 -8.64
C GLY A 99 14.53 -14.84 -9.99
N GLY A 100 14.92 -13.58 -9.95
CA GLY A 100 15.35 -12.79 -11.10
C GLY A 100 16.86 -12.87 -11.15
N SER A 101 17.37 -13.83 -11.91
CA SER A 101 18.73 -13.78 -12.42
C SER A 101 18.88 -12.52 -13.28
N ASP A 102 19.51 -11.49 -12.74
CA ASP A 102 20.07 -10.41 -13.57
C ASP A 102 21.56 -10.26 -13.25
N GLY A 103 22.34 -10.52 -14.31
CA GLY A 103 23.77 -10.66 -14.27
C GLY A 103 24.50 -9.39 -13.84
N GLY A 104 25.35 -9.54 -12.82
CA GLY A 104 26.55 -8.74 -12.64
C GLY A 104 27.74 -9.47 -13.25
N THR A 105 28.30 -8.92 -14.32
CA THR A 105 29.60 -9.30 -14.87
C THR A 105 30.70 -8.87 -13.91
N GLY A 106 31.60 -9.78 -13.54
CA GLY A 106 32.89 -9.39 -12.95
C GLY A 106 33.52 -10.31 -11.92
N SER A 107 34.38 -11.20 -12.42
CA SER A 107 35.65 -11.66 -11.82
C SER A 107 35.63 -12.69 -10.68
N GLY A 108 35.87 -13.95 -11.07
CA GLY A 108 37.07 -14.68 -10.64
C GLY A 108 37.01 -15.46 -9.33
N GLY A 109 36.90 -16.79 -9.45
CA GLY A 109 37.18 -17.73 -8.36
C GLY A 109 36.66 -19.13 -8.67
N ALA A 110 37.51 -19.97 -9.26
CA ALA A 110 37.26 -21.39 -9.43
C ALA A 110 37.08 -22.08 -8.07
N GLU A 111 36.24 -23.11 -7.98
CA GLU A 111 36.67 -24.47 -7.66
C GLU A 111 35.46 -25.44 -7.63
N THR A 112 35.53 -26.40 -8.56
CA THR A 112 35.19 -27.83 -8.52
C THR A 112 34.05 -28.38 -7.62
N GLY A 113 33.05 -29.03 -8.24
CA GLY A 113 32.07 -29.84 -7.50
C GLY A 113 31.01 -30.61 -8.31
N GLY A 114 31.44 -31.59 -9.14
CA GLY A 114 30.71 -32.85 -9.42
C GLY A 114 29.43 -32.86 -10.29
N PRO A 115 29.36 -33.67 -11.38
CA PRO A 115 28.12 -33.92 -12.11
C PRO A 115 27.25 -34.97 -11.40
N SER A 116 25.97 -34.68 -11.18
CA SER A 116 24.97 -35.66 -10.71
C SER A 116 23.88 -35.85 -11.77
N PRO A 117 23.39 -37.09 -12.01
CA PRO A 117 22.99 -37.57 -13.34
C PRO A 117 21.52 -37.34 -13.74
N ASP A 118 21.32 -37.41 -15.06
CA ASP A 118 20.05 -37.49 -15.82
C ASP A 118 19.13 -38.64 -15.33
N PRO A 119 17.78 -38.49 -15.36
CA PRO A 119 16.86 -39.54 -14.95
C PRO A 119 16.62 -40.59 -16.06
N SER A 120 16.76 -41.87 -15.70
CA SER A 120 16.31 -43.00 -16.52
C SER A 120 14.82 -43.33 -16.22
N PRO A 121 13.98 -43.62 -17.23
CA PRO A 121 12.60 -44.05 -17.01
C PRO A 121 12.53 -45.58 -16.88
N SER A 122 11.76 -46.08 -15.91
CA SER A 122 11.39 -47.51 -15.84
C SER A 122 9.91 -47.63 -15.54
N GLN A 123 9.16 -48.17 -16.49
CA GLN A 123 7.82 -48.73 -16.30
C GLN A 123 7.92 -50.12 -15.66
N GLY A 124 6.94 -50.50 -14.84
CA GLY A 124 6.79 -51.87 -14.32
C GLY A 124 5.57 -51.99 -13.41
N ALA A 125 4.58 -52.75 -13.86
CA ALA A 125 3.23 -52.84 -13.32
C ALA A 125 3.00 -53.91 -12.23
N SER A 126 1.85 -53.76 -11.56
CA SER A 126 0.92 -54.81 -11.07
C SER A 126 0.94 -55.26 -9.59
N ALA A 127 -0.13 -54.84 -8.90
CA ALA A 127 -1.12 -55.57 -8.09
C ALA A 127 -0.70 -56.45 -6.89
N THR A 128 -1.29 -56.20 -5.70
CA THR A 128 -2.40 -57.01 -5.13
C THR A 128 -2.90 -56.47 -3.78
N ASP A 129 -4.22 -56.30 -3.72
CA ASP A 129 -5.21 -56.39 -2.63
C ASP A 129 -5.03 -55.72 -1.25
N GLY A 130 -5.99 -54.83 -0.97
CA GLY A 130 -6.40 -54.40 0.36
C GLY A 130 -7.84 -53.88 0.33
N THR A 131 -8.81 -54.80 0.35
CA THR A 131 -10.24 -54.49 0.45
C THR A 131 -10.57 -53.90 1.83
N THR A 132 -11.10 -52.69 1.89
CA THR A 132 -11.98 -52.25 2.98
C THR A 132 -13.01 -51.27 2.45
N THR A 133 -14.26 -51.68 2.59
CA THR A 133 -15.49 -50.95 2.31
C THR A 133 -15.68 -49.84 3.35
N GLY A 134 -15.81 -48.59 2.91
CA GLY A 134 -16.13 -47.46 3.78
C GLY A 134 -16.70 -46.30 2.96
N THR A 135 -18.02 -46.22 2.90
CA THR A 135 -18.77 -45.09 2.36
C THR A 135 -18.72 -43.96 3.36
N ASP A 136 -17.97 -42.88 3.09
CA ASP A 136 -18.11 -41.62 3.82
C ASP A 136 -17.90 -40.42 2.91
N THR A 137 -18.81 -39.47 3.06
CA THR A 137 -18.95 -38.25 2.27
C THR A 137 -17.85 -37.27 2.68
N GLY A 138 -16.77 -37.20 1.89
CA GLY A 138 -15.70 -36.23 2.10
C GLY A 138 -15.69 -35.20 0.97
N ALA A 139 -16.44 -34.10 1.12
CA ALA A 139 -16.13 -32.90 0.36
C ALA A 139 -14.72 -32.48 0.76
N THR A 140 -13.73 -32.71 -0.10
CA THR A 140 -12.42 -32.14 0.07
C THR A 140 -12.58 -30.63 -0.05
N THR A 141 -12.51 -29.90 1.06
CA THR A 141 -12.22 -28.48 1.00
C THR A 141 -10.82 -28.38 0.41
N GLN A 142 -10.75 -28.27 -0.92
CA GLN A 142 -9.55 -27.87 -1.64
C GLN A 142 -9.21 -26.48 -1.11
N LEU A 143 -8.40 -26.44 -0.06
CA LEU A 143 -7.70 -25.24 0.35
C LEU A 143 -6.84 -24.91 -0.87
N VAL A 144 -7.29 -23.95 -1.67
CA VAL A 144 -6.45 -23.33 -2.67
C VAL A 144 -5.35 -22.67 -1.85
N THR A 145 -4.22 -23.37 -1.71
CA THR A 145 -2.95 -22.73 -1.39
C THR A 145 -2.72 -21.78 -2.54
N LYS A 146 -3.12 -20.51 -2.38
CA LYS A 146 -2.61 -19.44 -3.24
C LYS A 146 -1.10 -19.58 -3.14
N ASP A 147 -0.47 -19.94 -4.26
CA ASP A 147 0.97 -20.11 -4.38
C ASP A 147 1.65 -18.98 -3.61
N GLY A 148 2.49 -19.37 -2.65
CA GLY A 148 2.97 -18.54 -1.53
C GLY A 148 3.91 -17.41 -1.94
N GLY A 149 3.40 -16.43 -2.70
CA GLY A 149 3.95 -15.09 -2.75
C GLY A 149 3.24 -14.21 -1.75
N THR A 150 3.98 -13.51 -0.88
CA THR A 150 3.40 -12.43 -0.08
C THR A 150 2.84 -11.37 -1.04
N ASP A 151 1.56 -11.03 -0.93
CA ASP A 151 0.97 -9.95 -1.74
C ASP A 151 1.81 -8.67 -1.57
N ALA A 152 2.06 -7.94 -2.65
CA ALA A 152 2.84 -6.70 -2.62
C ALA A 152 2.27 -5.73 -1.56
N GLY A 153 3.16 -5.12 -0.78
CA GLY A 153 2.76 -4.17 0.25
C GLY A 153 2.14 -2.91 -0.34
N SER A 154 1.07 -2.43 0.27
CA SER A 154 0.49 -1.13 -0.08
C SER A 154 -0.12 -0.47 1.14
N VAL A 155 -0.33 0.85 1.05
CA VAL A 155 -0.96 1.65 2.09
C VAL A 155 -2.15 2.38 1.50
N VAL A 156 -3.33 2.20 2.10
CA VAL A 156 -4.51 3.02 1.79
C VAL A 156 -4.53 4.19 2.75
N VAL A 157 -4.38 5.39 2.20
CA VAL A 157 -4.53 6.65 2.93
C VAL A 157 -5.99 7.10 2.80
N SER A 158 -6.62 7.40 3.92
CA SER A 158 -8.01 7.85 3.98
C SER A 158 -8.09 9.23 4.61
N HIS A 159 -8.98 10.07 4.09
CA HIS A 159 -9.31 11.37 4.66
C HIS A 159 -10.80 11.43 4.97
N THR A 160 -11.13 11.77 6.21
CA THR A 160 -12.49 12.00 6.68
C THR A 160 -12.60 13.42 7.21
N PRO A 161 -13.45 14.28 6.61
CA PRO A 161 -13.71 15.62 7.13
C PRO A 161 -14.23 15.59 8.58
N ASP A 162 -14.06 16.66 9.36
CA ASP A 162 -14.58 16.74 10.74
C ASP A 162 -16.09 16.51 10.86
N GLY A 163 -16.85 16.75 9.80
CA GLY A 163 -18.28 16.42 9.70
C GLY A 163 -18.58 14.91 9.58
N GLY A 164 -17.56 14.05 9.55
CA GLY A 164 -17.65 12.59 9.55
C GLY A 164 -17.86 11.93 8.18
N ALA A 165 -18.39 12.63 7.19
CA ALA A 165 -18.57 12.11 5.84
C ALA A 165 -18.55 13.23 4.78
N PRO A 166 -18.23 12.92 3.51
CA PRO A 166 -17.78 11.62 2.99
C PRO A 166 -16.26 11.37 3.19
N THR A 167 -15.87 10.12 3.37
CA THR A 167 -14.45 9.70 3.40
C THR A 167 -13.92 9.49 1.98
N ALA A 168 -12.76 10.06 1.66
CA ALA A 168 -12.03 9.79 0.44
C ALA A 168 -10.81 8.90 0.73
N THR A 169 -10.40 8.10 -0.26
CA THR A 169 -9.25 7.18 -0.13
C THR A 169 -8.31 7.31 -1.31
N ALA A 170 -7.02 7.10 -1.07
CA ALA A 170 -5.97 7.03 -2.08
C ALA A 170 -5.04 5.85 -1.75
N THR A 171 -4.69 5.03 -2.74
CA THR A 171 -3.81 3.87 -2.54
C THR A 171 -2.39 4.23 -2.97
N VAL A 172 -1.44 3.98 -2.07
CA VAL A 172 0.00 4.05 -2.33
C VAL A 172 0.51 2.63 -2.56
N PRO A 173 0.90 2.28 -3.79
CA PRO A 173 1.48 0.96 -4.09
C PRO A 173 2.90 0.86 -3.54
N ASP A 174 3.42 -0.37 -3.43
CA ASP A 174 4.80 -0.68 -3.05
C ASP A 174 5.26 0.00 -1.75
N ALA A 175 4.34 0.11 -0.79
CA ALA A 175 4.53 0.79 0.48
C ALA A 175 4.47 -0.22 1.64
N CYS A 176 5.60 -0.45 2.31
CA CYS A 176 5.71 -1.44 3.39
C CYS A 176 5.99 -0.86 4.78
N ALA A 177 6.77 0.21 4.87
CA ALA A 177 7.06 0.95 6.09
C ALA A 177 7.39 2.40 5.75
N GLY A 178 6.96 3.35 6.57
CA GLY A 178 7.13 4.76 6.27
C GLY A 178 6.15 5.68 6.99
N THR A 179 6.15 6.94 6.58
CA THR A 179 5.36 7.98 7.21
C THR A 179 4.55 8.74 6.17
N VAL A 180 3.25 8.92 6.45
CA VAL A 180 2.38 9.85 5.75
C VAL A 180 2.50 11.22 6.42
N TYR A 181 3.05 12.19 5.71
CA TYR A 181 3.03 13.60 6.08
C TYR A 181 1.80 14.24 5.45
N ARG A 182 0.96 14.90 6.25
CA ARG A 182 -0.27 15.55 5.77
C ARG A 182 -0.25 17.04 6.00
N THR A 183 -0.83 17.80 5.09
CA THR A 183 -1.01 19.25 5.27
C THR A 183 -2.21 19.57 6.15
N GLU A 184 -2.34 20.83 6.55
CA GLU A 184 -3.63 21.38 6.95
C GLU A 184 -4.58 21.51 5.74
N VAL A 185 -5.79 22.02 6.00
CA VAL A 185 -6.73 22.42 4.97
C VAL A 185 -6.11 23.50 4.09
N LEU A 186 -6.11 23.26 2.78
CA LEU A 186 -5.70 24.20 1.75
C LEU A 186 -6.94 24.67 0.98
N PRO A 187 -7.05 25.96 0.63
CA PRO A 187 -8.05 26.41 -0.32
C PRO A 187 -7.89 25.65 -1.65
N ALA A 188 -9.00 25.12 -2.18
CA ALA A 188 -9.00 24.55 -3.52
C ALA A 188 -9.13 25.67 -4.57
N PRO A 189 -8.50 25.52 -5.75
CA PRO A 189 -8.65 26.46 -6.86
C PRO A 189 -10.05 26.44 -7.49
#